data_AF-A0A968JNJ3-F1
#
_entry.id   AF-A0A968JNJ3-F1
#
_cell.length_a   1.000
_cell.length_b   1.000
_cell.length_c   1.000
_cell.angle_alpha   90.00
_cell.angle_beta   90.00
_cell.angle_gamma   90.00
#
_symmetry.space_group_name_H-M   'P 1'
#
loop_
_entity.id
_entity.type
_entity.pdbx_description
1 polymer ?
#
loop_
_entity_poly.entity_id
_entity_poly.type
_entity_poly.pdbx_seq_one_letter_code
_entity_poly.pdbx_strand_id
1 'polypeptide(L)'
;MTETILKAIMRLFAIVSLLMDETRRDSSRQIVESYLRQLVNADKVRNYMLIYSFYEKEYLERRKKKAKHKDSLFTIKSIIICEQLNNALLQKQKAFFLLQIFDMLRLNGELTECNYDYMKALALGLNFSEPVFKSLFSFILILQMK
;
A
#
# COMPACT_ATOMS: atom_id res chain seq x y z
N MET A 1 -13.01 -9.71 -7.26
CA MET A 1 -12.38 -8.41 -7.60
C MET A 1 -12.19 -8.35 -9.10
N THR A 2 -12.37 -7.18 -9.72
CA THR A 2 -12.16 -7.01 -11.17
C THR A 2 -10.68 -6.75 -11.49
N GLU A 3 -10.28 -6.96 -12.75
CA GLU A 3 -8.89 -6.72 -13.17
C GLU A 3 -8.46 -5.26 -12.99
N THR A 4 -9.37 -4.31 -13.23
CA THR A 4 -9.13 -2.88 -13.05
C THR A 4 -8.75 -2.56 -11.61
N ILE A 5 -9.40 -3.20 -10.65
CA ILE A 5 -9.18 -2.99 -9.22
C ILE A 5 -7.84 -3.59 -8.78
N LEU A 6 -7.50 -4.79 -9.26
CA LEU A 6 -6.18 -5.36 -9.01
C LEU A 6 -5.06 -4.50 -9.59
N LYS A 7 -5.23 -3.95 -10.80
CA LYS A 7 -4.29 -2.97 -11.39
C LYS A 7 -4.17 -1.71 -10.53
N ALA A 8 -5.27 -1.19 -10.00
CA ALA A 8 -5.26 -0.04 -9.10
C ALA A 8 -4.52 -0.36 -7.79
N ILE A 9 -4.73 -1.54 -7.21
CA ILE A 9 -3.99 -2.01 -6.03
C ILE A 9 -2.49 -2.10 -6.34
N MET A 10 -2.08 -2.64 -7.50
CA MET A 10 -0.67 -2.69 -7.90
C MET A 10 -0.04 -1.30 -7.99
N ARG A 11 -0.78 -0.32 -8.52
CA ARG A 11 -0.32 1.09 -8.56
C ARG A 11 -0.12 1.64 -7.15
N LEU A 12 -1.03 1.34 -6.22
CA LEU A 12 -0.93 1.82 -4.86
C LEU A 12 0.25 1.19 -4.12
N PHE A 13 0.45 -0.12 -4.21
CA PHE A 13 1.65 -0.76 -3.64
C PHE A 13 2.95 -0.21 -4.23
N ALA A 14 2.97 0.08 -5.54
CA ALA A 14 4.13 0.70 -6.19
C ALA A 14 4.38 2.13 -5.71
N ILE A 15 3.35 2.87 -5.26
CA ILE A 15 3.54 4.17 -4.61
C ILE A 15 4.13 3.98 -3.21
N VAL A 16 3.58 3.05 -2.43
CA VAL A 16 4.04 2.74 -1.07
C VAL A 16 5.51 2.32 -1.07
N SER A 17 5.97 1.52 -2.05
CA SER A 17 7.37 1.08 -2.13
C SER A 17 8.37 2.22 -2.33
N LEU A 18 7.93 3.42 -2.75
CA LEU A 18 8.79 4.61 -2.83
C LEU A 18 9.02 5.26 -1.46
N LEU A 19 8.14 5.01 -0.50
CA LEU A 19 8.31 5.46 0.89
C LEU A 19 9.26 4.53 1.67
N MET A 20 9.70 3.44 1.03
CA MET A 20 10.57 2.44 1.63
C MET A 20 12.04 2.71 1.37
N ASP A 21 12.88 2.22 2.29
CA ASP A 21 14.33 2.18 2.11
C ASP A 21 14.70 1.28 0.94
N GLU A 22 15.67 1.71 0.13
CA GLU A 22 16.05 1.01 -1.10
C GLU A 22 16.46 -0.44 -0.86
N THR A 23 17.12 -0.70 0.27
CA THR A 23 17.60 -2.03 0.69
C THR A 23 16.49 -2.98 1.10
N ARG A 24 15.28 -2.48 1.35
CA ARG A 24 14.15 -3.27 1.85
C ARG A 24 13.02 -3.46 0.83
N ARG A 25 13.20 -2.94 -0.39
CA ARG A 25 12.21 -3.08 -1.49
C ARG A 25 12.00 -4.53 -1.92
N ASP A 26 13.02 -5.38 -1.88
CA ASP A 26 12.86 -6.79 -2.23
C ASP A 26 12.00 -7.56 -1.21
N SER A 27 12.11 -7.22 0.07
CA SER A 27 11.22 -7.78 1.10
C SER A 27 9.78 -7.32 0.93
N SER A 28 9.55 -6.10 0.46
CA SER A 28 8.20 -5.58 0.24
C SER A 28 7.49 -6.24 -0.95
N ARG A 29 8.26 -6.65 -1.97
CA ARG A 29 7.75 -7.51 -3.06
C ARG A 29 7.12 -8.81 -2.55
N GLN A 30 7.69 -9.42 -1.52
CA GLN A 30 7.16 -10.66 -0.94
C GLN A 30 5.80 -10.44 -0.28
N ILE A 31 5.59 -9.27 0.33
CA ILE A 31 4.29 -8.88 0.89
C ILE A 31 3.26 -8.74 -0.23
N VAL A 32 3.60 -8.02 -1.30
CA VAL A 32 2.70 -7.84 -2.46
C VAL A 32 2.34 -9.17 -3.11
N GLU A 33 3.31 -10.07 -3.28
CA GLU A 33 3.08 -11.41 -3.83
C GLU A 33 2.16 -12.24 -2.91
N SER A 34 2.41 -12.21 -1.60
CA SER A 34 1.61 -12.91 -0.61
C SER A 34 0.16 -12.42 -0.59
N TYR A 35 -0.05 -11.11 -0.69
CA TYR A 35 -1.37 -10.52 -0.84
C TYR A 35 -2.08 -11.02 -2.11
N LEU A 36 -1.39 -11.03 -3.26
CA LEU A 36 -1.96 -11.50 -4.52
C LEU A 36 -2.32 -12.99 -4.49
N ARG A 37 -1.50 -13.83 -3.85
CA ARG A 37 -1.77 -15.28 -3.71
C ARG A 37 -3.07 -15.57 -2.95
N GLN A 38 -3.52 -14.66 -2.09
CA GLN A 38 -4.79 -14.79 -1.38
C GLN A 38 -6.01 -14.39 -2.24
N LEU A 39 -5.78 -13.72 -3.39
CA LEU A 39 -6.83 -13.16 -4.22
C LEU A 39 -6.99 -13.85 -5.57
N VAL A 40 -5.90 -14.38 -6.13
CA VAL A 40 -5.86 -14.94 -7.48
C VAL A 40 -4.95 -16.17 -7.56
N ASN A 41 -5.09 -16.93 -8.64
CA ASN A 41 -4.24 -18.10 -8.91
C ASN A 41 -2.80 -17.70 -9.30
N ALA A 42 -1.89 -18.68 -9.28
CA ALA A 42 -0.45 -18.46 -9.51
C ALA A 42 -0.13 -17.78 -10.86
N ASP A 43 -0.84 -18.11 -11.94
CA ASP A 43 -0.65 -17.45 -13.24
C ASP A 43 -0.96 -15.96 -13.19
N LYS A 44 -2.08 -15.61 -12.56
CA LYS A 44 -2.47 -14.21 -12.38
C LYS A 44 -1.55 -13.48 -11.40
N VAL A 45 -1.04 -14.14 -10.35
CA VAL A 45 -0.03 -13.55 -9.45
C VAL A 45 1.16 -13.06 -10.26
N ARG A 46 1.73 -13.90 -11.13
CA ARG A 46 2.86 -13.51 -11.98
C ARG A 46 2.54 -12.29 -12.84
N ASN A 47 1.37 -12.28 -13.48
CA ASN A 47 0.95 -11.16 -14.33
C ASN A 47 0.81 -9.84 -13.53
N TYR A 48 0.20 -9.87 -12.34
CA TYR A 48 0.05 -8.67 -11.52
C TYR A 48 1.37 -8.21 -10.90
N MET A 49 2.29 -9.12 -10.58
CA MET A 49 3.64 -8.77 -10.14
C MET A 49 4.45 -8.03 -11.22
N LEU A 50 4.24 -8.36 -12.50
CA LEU A 50 4.82 -7.60 -13.62
C LEU A 50 4.24 -6.17 -13.69
N ILE A 51 2.93 -6.03 -13.49
CA ILE A 51 2.26 -4.71 -13.47
C ILE A 51 2.76 -3.86 -12.30
N TYR A 52 2.88 -4.45 -11.12
CA TYR A 52 3.49 -3.79 -9.96
C TYR A 52 4.92 -3.30 -10.28
N SER A 53 5.75 -4.18 -10.82
CA SER A 53 7.15 -3.86 -11.15
C SER A 53 7.26 -2.76 -12.22
N PHE A 54 6.35 -2.74 -13.18
CA PHE A 54 6.25 -1.67 -14.17
C PHE A 54 5.99 -0.32 -13.51
N TYR A 55 4.97 -0.22 -12.65
CA TYR A 55 4.62 1.04 -11.98
C TYR A 55 5.69 1.49 -10.98
N GLU A 56 6.30 0.55 -10.25
CA GLU A 56 7.40 0.86 -9.34
C GLU A 56 8.55 1.54 -10.09
N LYS A 57 8.99 0.95 -11.20
CA LYS A 57 10.04 1.52 -12.05
C LYS A 57 9.63 2.89 -12.62
N GLU A 58 8.41 3.00 -13.15
CA GLU A 58 7.88 4.27 -13.68
C GLU A 58 7.90 5.39 -12.63
N TYR A 59 7.48 5.08 -11.40
CA TYR A 59 7.43 6.07 -10.32
C TYR A 59 8.81 6.39 -9.75
N LEU A 60 9.72 5.42 -9.67
CA LEU A 60 11.11 5.66 -9.27
C LEU A 60 11.83 6.58 -10.25
N GLU A 61 11.67 6.36 -11.55
CA GLU A 61 12.26 7.22 -12.59
C GLU A 61 11.68 8.64 -12.55
N ARG A 62 10.37 8.79 -12.34
CA ARG A 62 9.75 10.09 -12.11
C ARG A 62 10.25 10.75 -10.82
N ARG A 63 10.50 9.97 -9.78
CA ARG A 63 11.07 10.45 -8.52
C ARG A 63 12.46 11.02 -8.76
N LYS A 64 13.34 10.34 -9.50
CA LYS A 64 14.71 10.87 -9.76
C LYS A 64 14.70 12.22 -10.52
N LYS A 65 13.72 12.44 -11.41
CA LYS A 65 13.68 13.62 -12.31
C LYS A 65 13.16 14.94 -11.71
N LYS A 66 12.50 14.97 -10.55
CA LYS A 66 11.94 16.21 -9.95
C LYS A 66 12.45 16.40 -8.52
N ALA A 67 13.01 17.55 -8.14
CA ALA A 67 13.81 17.65 -6.90
C ALA A 67 13.09 18.13 -5.62
N LYS A 68 11.87 18.70 -5.67
CA LYS A 68 11.22 19.28 -4.47
C LYS A 68 9.71 18.98 -4.44
N HIS A 69 9.17 18.60 -3.27
CA HIS A 69 7.74 18.32 -2.96
C HIS A 69 7.10 16.99 -3.44
N LYS A 70 7.61 15.82 -3.03
CA LYS A 70 7.12 14.52 -3.55
C LYS A 70 6.13 13.74 -2.69
N ASP A 71 6.30 13.72 -1.39
CA ASP A 71 5.55 12.76 -0.57
C ASP A 71 4.06 13.12 -0.53
N SER A 72 3.74 14.41 -0.47
CA SER A 72 2.36 14.90 -0.57
C SER A 72 1.66 14.51 -1.89
N LEU A 73 2.38 14.54 -3.02
CA LEU A 73 1.83 14.13 -4.32
C LEU A 73 1.54 12.62 -4.38
N PHE A 74 2.39 11.82 -3.75
CA PHE A 74 2.18 10.38 -3.63
C PHE A 74 1.01 10.05 -2.71
N THR A 75 0.85 10.77 -1.59
CA THR A 75 -0.33 10.67 -0.71
C THR A 75 -1.61 11.00 -1.46
N ILE A 76 -1.67 12.12 -2.18
CA ILE A 76 -2.86 12.51 -2.97
C ILE A 76 -3.20 11.44 -4.02
N LYS A 77 -2.20 10.94 -4.77
CA LYS A 77 -2.42 9.84 -5.73
C LYS A 77 -2.94 8.58 -5.06
N SER A 78 -2.46 8.30 -3.86
CA SER A 78 -2.88 7.13 -3.10
C SER A 78 -4.35 7.25 -2.69
N ILE A 79 -4.77 8.43 -2.21
CA ILE A 79 -6.18 8.73 -1.88
C ILE A 79 -7.10 8.56 -3.10
N ILE A 80 -6.70 9.07 -4.27
CA ILE A 80 -7.49 8.89 -5.52
C ILE A 80 -7.66 7.40 -5.85
N ILE A 81 -6.64 6.58 -5.62
CA ILE A 81 -6.78 5.13 -5.80
C ILE A 81 -7.73 4.54 -4.76
N CYS A 82 -7.64 4.94 -3.49
CA CYS A 82 -8.55 4.50 -2.44
C CYS A 82 -10.02 4.77 -2.77
N GLU A 83 -10.35 5.91 -3.41
CA GLU A 83 -11.70 6.18 -3.91
C GLU A 83 -12.17 5.14 -4.94
N GLN A 84 -11.30 4.72 -5.86
CA GLN A 84 -11.61 3.64 -6.80
C GLN A 84 -11.83 2.30 -6.09
N LEU A 85 -11.02 2.04 -5.06
CA LEU A 85 -11.11 0.83 -4.24
C LEU A 85 -12.42 0.79 -3.43
N ASN A 86 -12.93 1.95 -3.00
CA ASN A 86 -14.12 2.02 -2.16
C ASN A 86 -15.37 1.41 -2.79
N ASN A 87 -15.51 1.52 -4.10
CA ASN A 87 -16.65 1.01 -4.86
C ASN A 87 -16.55 -0.47 -5.21
N ALA A 88 -15.39 -1.10 -4.96
CA ALA A 88 -15.14 -2.48 -5.39
C ALA A 88 -14.70 -3.44 -4.29
N LEU A 89 -14.24 -2.92 -3.14
CA LEU A 89 -13.80 -3.72 -2.00
C LEU A 89 -14.81 -3.66 -0.87
N LEU A 90 -15.08 -4.82 -0.29
CA LEU A 90 -15.81 -4.92 0.97
C LEU A 90 -14.95 -4.39 2.12
N GLN A 91 -15.57 -3.93 3.21
CA GLN A 91 -14.84 -3.36 4.36
C GLN A 91 -13.75 -4.28 4.91
N LYS A 92 -14.02 -5.59 5.03
CA LYS A 92 -13.01 -6.57 5.46
C LYS A 92 -11.80 -6.62 4.53
N GLN A 93 -12.01 -6.49 3.21
CA GLN A 93 -10.92 -6.49 2.23
C GLN A 93 -10.13 -5.19 2.27
N LYS A 94 -10.78 -4.04 2.51
CA LYS A 94 -10.08 -2.77 2.74
C LYS A 94 -9.21 -2.82 3.98
N ALA A 95 -9.70 -3.44 5.05
CA ALA A 95 -8.96 -3.57 6.30
C ALA A 95 -7.72 -4.46 6.11
N PHE A 96 -7.90 -5.60 5.42
CA PHE A 96 -6.80 -6.48 5.05
C PHE A 96 -5.77 -5.77 4.17
N PHE A 97 -6.22 -5.01 3.17
CA PHE A 97 -5.35 -4.22 2.30
C PHE A 97 -4.54 -3.16 3.06
N LEU A 98 -5.18 -2.42 3.97
CA LEU A 98 -4.50 -1.44 4.83
C LEU A 98 -3.43 -2.11 5.70
N LEU A 99 -3.69 -3.33 6.19
CA LEU A 99 -2.75 -4.13 6.97
C LEU A 99 -1.49 -4.49 6.14
N GLN A 100 -1.64 -4.82 4.86
CA GLN A 100 -0.49 -5.07 3.99
C GLN A 100 0.37 -3.82 3.74
N ILE A 101 -0.26 -2.64 3.62
CA ILE A 101 0.49 -1.38 3.50
C ILE A 101 1.27 -1.10 4.79
N PHE A 102 0.66 -1.35 5.95
CA PHE A 102 1.35 -1.25 7.23
C PHE A 102 2.58 -2.15 7.29
N ASP A 103 2.44 -3.43 6.90
CA ASP A 103 3.54 -4.39 6.91
C ASP A 103 4.69 -3.92 6.01
N MET A 104 4.37 -3.35 4.84
CA MET A 104 5.37 -2.76 3.96
C MET A 104 6.11 -1.58 4.62
N LEU A 105 5.40 -0.64 5.24
CA LEU A 105 6.04 0.54 5.85
C LEU A 105 6.88 0.16 7.07
N ARG A 106 6.45 -0.83 7.85
CA ARG A 106 7.21 -1.34 8.99
C ARG A 106 8.47 -2.07 8.57
N LEU A 107 8.57 -2.55 7.32
CA LEU A 107 9.82 -3.11 6.86
C LEU A 107 10.96 -2.10 7.03
N ASN A 108 10.76 -0.77 6.98
CA ASN A 108 11.82 0.22 7.23
C ASN A 108 12.37 0.22 8.68
N GLY A 109 11.75 -0.49 9.62
CA GLY A 109 12.06 -0.45 11.04
C GLY A 109 10.90 0.17 11.83
N GLU A 110 11.23 1.09 12.75
CA GLU A 110 10.21 1.79 13.51
C GLU A 110 9.37 2.71 12.62
N LEU A 111 8.07 2.75 12.90
CA LEU A 111 7.16 3.63 12.18
C LEU A 111 7.37 5.07 12.61
N THR A 112 7.74 5.92 11.65
CA THR A 112 7.85 7.36 11.86
C THR A 112 6.47 8.01 11.94
N GLU A 113 6.42 9.23 12.46
CA GLU A 113 5.21 10.06 12.46
C GLU A 113 4.66 10.27 11.03
N CYS A 114 5.54 10.48 10.05
CA CYS A 114 5.13 10.56 8.64
C CYS A 114 4.46 9.28 8.13
N ASN A 115 4.94 8.09 8.54
CA ASN A 115 4.31 6.83 8.16
C ASN A 115 2.92 6.71 8.79
N TYR A 116 2.77 7.15 10.04
CA TYR A 116 1.49 7.18 10.73
C TYR A 116 0.49 8.12 10.04
N ASP A 117 0.89 9.34 9.69
CA ASP A 117 0.04 10.30 8.99
C ASP A 117 -0.37 9.81 7.60
N TYR A 118 0.56 9.19 6.88
CA TYR A 118 0.26 8.56 5.59
C TYR A 118 -0.77 7.43 5.74
N MET A 119 -0.59 6.56 6.72
CA MET A 119 -1.55 5.48 7.02
C MET A 119 -2.92 6.01 7.43
N LYS A 120 -2.96 7.07 8.23
CA LYS A 120 -4.20 7.76 8.62
C LYS A 120 -4.91 8.32 7.39
N ALA A 121 -4.18 8.98 6.49
CA ALA A 121 -4.74 9.52 5.25
C ALA A 121 -5.32 8.41 4.34
N LEU A 122 -4.64 7.27 4.24
CA LEU A 122 -5.16 6.13 3.47
C LEU A 122 -6.40 5.51 4.11
N ALA A 123 -6.41 5.37 5.44
CA ALA A 123 -7.56 4.85 6.16
C ALA A 123 -8.79 5.73 5.92
N LEU A 124 -8.64 7.05 6.03
CA LEU A 124 -9.70 8.01 5.70
C LEU A 124 -10.13 7.88 4.23
N GLY A 125 -9.18 7.81 3.30
CA GLY A 125 -9.45 7.60 1.88
C GLY A 125 -10.17 6.28 1.57
N LEU A 126 -10.03 5.26 2.41
CA LEU A 126 -10.73 3.97 2.31
C LEU A 126 -12.07 3.94 3.07
N ASN A 127 -12.55 5.10 3.55
CA ASN A 127 -13.77 5.27 4.34
C ASN A 127 -13.73 4.54 5.69
N PHE A 128 -12.56 4.47 6.34
CA PHE A 128 -12.47 4.14 7.77
C PHE A 128 -12.64 5.41 8.61
N SER A 129 -13.45 5.33 9.67
CA SER A 129 -13.52 6.42 10.65
C SER A 129 -12.23 6.46 11.49
N GLU A 130 -11.89 7.63 12.02
CA GLU A 130 -10.69 7.78 12.86
C GLU A 130 -10.66 6.85 14.08
N PRO A 131 -11.78 6.62 14.82
CA PRO A 131 -11.79 5.64 15.90
C PRO A 131 -11.45 4.22 15.42
N VAL A 132 -12.00 3.81 14.26
CA VAL A 132 -11.74 2.48 13.68
C VAL A 132 -10.28 2.36 13.26
N PHE A 133 -9.71 3.40 12.64
CA PHE A 133 -8.28 3.42 12.30
C PHE A 133 -7.41 3.28 13.56
N LYS A 134 -7.70 4.03 14.64
CA LYS A 134 -6.97 3.91 15.91
C LYS A 134 -7.05 2.50 16.47
N SER A 135 -8.24 1.88 16.50
CA SER A 135 -8.40 0.51 16.96
C SER A 135 -7.62 -0.50 16.09
N LEU A 136 -7.68 -0.37 14.77
CA LEU A 136 -6.92 -1.22 13.84
C LEU A 136 -5.41 -1.06 14.06
N PHE A 137 -4.93 0.17 14.14
CA PHE A 137 -3.51 0.47 14.31
C PHE A 137 -2.98 -0.05 15.65
N SER A 138 -3.72 0.15 16.75
CA SER A 138 -3.38 -0.41 18.06
C SER A 138 -3.35 -1.94 18.05
N PHE A 139 -4.33 -2.58 17.41
CA PHE A 139 -4.36 -4.05 17.29
C PHE A 139 -3.16 -4.58 16.53
N ILE A 140 -2.80 -3.93 15.42
CA ILE A 140 -1.65 -4.31 14.61
C ILE A 140 -0.36 -4.14 15.42
N LEU A 141 -0.19 -3.05 16.19
CA LEU A 141 0.98 -2.89 17.07
C LEU A 141 1.07 -4.00 18.14
N ILE A 142 -0.06 -4.37 18.75
CA ILE A 142 -0.11 -5.40 19.81
C ILE A 142 0.23 -6.80 19.26
N LEU A 143 -0.30 -7.17 18.09
CA LEU A 143 -0.03 -8.47 17.46
C LEU A 143 1.46 -8.72 17.19
N GLN A 144 2.27 -7.67 17.16
CA GLN A 144 3.68 -7.72 16.78
C GLN A 144 4.63 -7.65 17.98
N MET A 145 4.09 -7.47 19.20
CA MET A 145 4.84 -7.57 20.46
C MET A 145 4.82 -8.99 21.06
N LYS A 146 4.07 -9.91 20.44
CA LYS A 146 4.03 -11.35 20.77
C LYS A 146 4.83 -12.12 19.73
#